data_AF-A0A925R8L4-F1
#
_entry.id   AF-A0A925R8L4-F1
#
_cell.length_a   1.000
_cell.length_b   1.000
_cell.length_c   1.000
_cell.angle_alpha   90.00
_cell.angle_beta   90.00
_cell.angle_gamma   90.00
#
_symmetry.space_group_name_H-M   'P 1'
#
loop_
_entity.id
_entity.type
_entity.pdbx_description
1 polymer ?
#
loop_
_entity_poly.entity_id
_entity_poly.type
_entity_poly.pdbx_seq_one_letter_code
_entity_poly.pdbx_strand_id
1 'polypeptide(L)'
;VSRIMALAMVQEVAGSAGELPGPPGSGVSYNRVPFHMIANDGNVMEHAVPFDGQFDVFHDGKPGAWKGQLPSQTIAERYDIVVNFAKHGIKTGDKVYFVNIMEHQDGKGTKSKVPLGDILSEKYKPVVMNGRWVNGDPGVGKFMEMRVKAYAGTDLSMDPVAYEPGKLDMIPLPIVRGATTMDSLVNGVPVANAVHHTFEFKHSGGQGGHGAPWLVKTDGGQALLADPHRISAIEEGALQVWTIKGGRGWTHPVHIHFEEGIILSRGGKAPPEWEKWARKDMYRIGPENDSTGIIEIAFRVRDFLGEYVQHCHNTTHEDHAMLVRWDSVKKGAALLDTPMPTFDGVFFDPSFPLTGGFNSNDKAIIGDGIGPNVNTPN
;
A
#
# COMPACT_ATOMS: atom_id res chain seq x y z
N VAL A 1 6.69 15.73 6.87
CA VAL A 1 6.56 14.98 5.59
C VAL A 1 6.60 13.52 5.93
N SER A 2 5.53 12.81 5.62
CA SER A 2 5.45 11.38 5.81
C SER A 2 6.42 10.68 4.84
N ARG A 3 7.32 9.85 5.36
CA ARG A 3 8.35 9.19 4.55
C ARG A 3 7.87 7.85 4.05
N ILE A 4 8.17 7.59 2.79
CA ILE A 4 8.00 6.30 2.12
C ILE A 4 9.34 5.60 2.20
N MET A 5 9.30 4.31 2.53
CA MET A 5 10.50 3.49 2.63
C MET A 5 10.48 2.42 1.54
N ALA A 6 11.64 1.92 1.18
CA ALA A 6 11.79 0.65 0.50
C ALA A 6 12.98 -0.03 1.17
N LEU A 7 12.80 -1.24 1.66
CA LEU A 7 13.79 -1.85 2.54
C LEU A 7 14.51 -2.99 1.81
N ALA A 8 15.82 -2.99 1.90
CA ALA A 8 16.66 -4.09 1.45
C ALA A 8 17.29 -4.80 2.64
N MET A 9 17.58 -6.08 2.49
CA MET A 9 18.28 -6.88 3.49
C MET A 9 19.61 -7.39 2.96
N VAL A 10 20.70 -7.17 3.68
CA VAL A 10 22.05 -7.59 3.27
C VAL A 10 22.85 -8.22 4.39
N GLN A 11 23.64 -9.23 4.07
CA GLN A 11 24.64 -9.83 4.95
C GLN A 11 26.00 -9.17 4.69
N GLU A 12 26.71 -8.79 5.75
CA GLU A 12 28.10 -8.34 5.67
C GLU A 12 29.04 -9.52 5.45
N VAL A 13 29.98 -9.37 4.53
CA VAL A 13 30.97 -10.38 4.13
C VAL A 13 32.36 -9.78 4.25
N ALA A 14 33.28 -10.51 4.88
CA ALA A 14 34.68 -10.10 4.96
C ALA A 14 35.34 -10.16 3.57
N GLY A 15 36.15 -9.15 3.26
CA GLY A 15 36.83 -8.99 1.98
C GLY A 15 35.92 -8.49 0.86
N SER A 16 36.27 -8.80 -0.38
CA SER A 16 35.60 -8.32 -1.61
C SER A 16 34.82 -9.41 -2.34
N ALA A 17 34.55 -10.54 -1.69
CA ALA A 17 33.89 -11.70 -2.32
C ALA A 17 32.36 -11.58 -2.39
N GLY A 18 31.77 -10.60 -1.70
CA GLY A 18 30.33 -10.35 -1.73
C GLY A 18 29.84 -9.77 -3.05
N GLU A 19 28.54 -9.90 -3.28
CA GLU A 19 27.83 -9.43 -4.47
C GLU A 19 27.94 -7.91 -4.71
N LEU A 20 27.94 -7.14 -3.62
CA LEU A 20 27.93 -5.68 -3.65
C LEU A 20 29.15 -5.11 -2.89
N PRO A 21 29.75 -4.01 -3.37
CA PRO A 21 30.90 -3.40 -2.72
C PRO A 21 30.50 -2.75 -1.39
N GLY A 22 31.40 -2.81 -0.41
CA GLY A 22 31.33 -1.98 0.78
C GLY A 22 32.14 -0.70 0.68
N PRO A 23 32.24 0.07 1.78
CA PRO A 23 32.94 1.35 1.77
C PRO A 23 34.41 1.18 1.32
N PRO A 24 34.98 2.11 0.55
CA PRO A 24 36.38 2.03 0.11
C PRO A 24 37.33 1.81 1.30
N GLY A 25 38.19 0.79 1.20
CA GLY A 25 39.18 0.47 2.23
C GLY A 25 38.63 -0.21 3.49
N SER A 26 37.32 -0.48 3.57
CA SER A 26 36.71 -1.11 4.74
C SER A 26 37.05 -2.61 4.91
N GLY A 27 37.47 -3.26 3.83
CA GLY A 27 37.68 -4.70 3.81
C GLY A 27 36.37 -5.50 3.98
N VAL A 28 35.21 -4.90 3.67
CA VAL A 28 33.91 -5.59 3.68
C VAL A 28 33.18 -5.44 2.34
N SER A 29 32.34 -6.42 2.04
CA SER A 29 31.39 -6.48 0.93
C SER A 29 30.06 -7.01 1.45
N TYR A 30 29.05 -7.10 0.58
CA TYR A 30 27.70 -7.49 1.00
C TYR A 30 27.04 -8.45 0.03
N ASN A 31 26.26 -9.39 0.59
CA ASN A 31 25.34 -10.23 -0.18
C ASN A 31 23.91 -9.80 0.07
N ARG A 32 23.10 -9.70 -0.99
CA ARG A 32 21.65 -9.52 -0.85
C ARG A 32 21.04 -10.76 -0.20
N VAL A 33 20.18 -10.58 0.80
CA VAL A 33 19.52 -11.67 1.54
C VAL A 33 18.08 -11.78 1.05
N PRO A 34 17.72 -12.85 0.31
CA PRO A 34 16.34 -13.14 -0.04
C PRO A 34 15.45 -13.41 1.17
N PHE A 35 14.15 -13.25 0.97
CA PHE A 35 13.11 -13.54 1.94
C PHE A 35 11.78 -13.82 1.22
N HIS A 36 10.79 -14.28 1.98
CA HIS A 36 9.42 -14.47 1.52
C HIS A 36 8.50 -13.49 2.22
N MET A 37 7.64 -12.78 1.49
CA MET A 37 6.52 -12.05 2.08
C MET A 37 5.35 -13.01 2.29
N ILE A 38 4.79 -13.05 3.49
CA ILE A 38 3.75 -14.01 3.88
C ILE A 38 2.44 -13.35 4.33
N ALA A 39 2.50 -12.09 4.76
CA ALA A 39 1.34 -11.33 5.18
C ALA A 39 1.57 -9.84 4.91
N ASN A 40 0.48 -9.09 4.94
CA ASN A 40 0.52 -7.64 4.87
C ASN A 40 -0.53 -7.01 5.77
N ASP A 41 -0.86 -5.75 5.50
CA ASP A 41 -1.88 -5.00 6.18
C ASP A 41 -3.24 -5.69 6.29
N GLY A 42 -3.72 -6.41 5.27
CA GLY A 42 -4.96 -7.16 5.44
C GLY A 42 -4.76 -8.40 6.31
N ASN A 43 -4.00 -9.37 5.79
CA ASN A 43 -3.87 -10.66 6.46
C ASN A 43 -2.68 -11.47 5.95
N VAL A 44 -2.54 -12.70 6.43
CA VAL A 44 -1.78 -13.77 5.77
C VAL A 44 -2.29 -13.94 4.34
N MET A 45 -1.34 -14.00 3.40
CA MET A 45 -1.59 -14.09 1.97
C MET A 45 -2.02 -15.51 1.56
N GLU A 46 -2.51 -15.68 0.33
CA GLU A 46 -2.78 -17.00 -0.26
C GLU A 46 -1.49 -17.76 -0.57
N HIS A 47 -0.47 -17.04 -1.04
CA HIS A 47 0.85 -17.60 -1.35
C HIS A 47 1.97 -16.74 -0.77
N ALA A 48 3.06 -17.40 -0.38
CA ALA A 48 4.29 -16.75 0.06
C ALA A 48 5.07 -16.23 -1.16
N VAL A 49 5.32 -14.93 -1.25
CA VAL A 49 5.97 -14.33 -2.42
C VAL A 49 7.49 -14.25 -2.20
N PRO A 50 8.31 -14.97 -2.99
CA PRO A 50 9.76 -14.95 -2.85
C PRO A 50 10.38 -13.70 -3.50
N PHE A 51 11.23 -13.01 -2.75
CA PHE A 51 12.08 -11.90 -3.22
C PHE A 51 13.52 -12.40 -3.43
N ASP A 52 13.69 -13.40 -4.28
CA ASP A 52 14.94 -14.15 -4.48
C ASP A 52 15.75 -13.74 -5.72
N GLY A 53 15.18 -12.86 -6.56
CA GLY A 53 15.79 -12.42 -7.81
C GLY A 53 15.56 -13.36 -8.98
N GLN A 54 14.83 -14.45 -8.80
CA GLN A 54 14.43 -15.39 -9.85
C GLN A 54 12.93 -15.30 -10.14
N PHE A 55 12.13 -15.06 -9.11
CA PHE A 55 10.69 -14.88 -9.26
C PHE A 55 10.36 -13.46 -9.76
N ASP A 56 9.57 -13.39 -10.84
CA ASP A 56 9.16 -12.12 -11.45
C ASP A 56 7.94 -11.54 -10.73
N VAL A 57 8.21 -10.80 -9.67
CA VAL A 57 7.18 -10.22 -8.79
C VAL A 57 6.34 -9.10 -9.45
N PHE A 58 6.76 -8.56 -10.61
CA PHE A 58 6.03 -7.51 -11.37
C PHE A 58 5.46 -7.97 -12.70
N HIS A 59 5.78 -9.18 -13.17
CA HIS A 59 5.49 -9.63 -14.54
C HIS A 59 6.09 -8.69 -15.61
N ASP A 60 7.28 -8.12 -15.34
CA ASP A 60 7.96 -7.20 -16.25
C ASP A 60 9.21 -7.81 -16.93
N GLY A 61 9.47 -9.09 -16.66
CA GLY A 61 10.63 -9.83 -17.17
C GLY A 61 11.94 -9.50 -16.46
N LYS A 62 11.92 -8.81 -15.31
CA LYS A 62 13.13 -8.38 -14.58
C LYS A 62 13.18 -8.89 -13.13
N PRO A 63 13.20 -10.22 -12.91
CA PRO A 63 13.17 -10.80 -11.57
C PRO A 63 14.36 -10.35 -10.69
N GLY A 64 15.55 -10.20 -11.27
CA GLY A 64 16.79 -9.88 -10.54
C GLY A 64 16.83 -8.52 -9.82
N ALA A 65 15.95 -7.58 -10.20
CA ALA A 65 15.89 -6.26 -9.60
C ALA A 65 15.43 -6.30 -8.12
N TRP A 66 14.66 -7.32 -7.75
CA TRP A 66 13.93 -7.40 -6.47
C TRP A 66 14.56 -8.34 -5.44
N LYS A 67 15.69 -8.97 -5.78
CA LYS A 67 16.41 -9.85 -4.84
C LYS A 67 16.70 -9.11 -3.53
N GLY A 68 16.14 -9.61 -2.43
CA GLY A 68 16.31 -9.08 -1.08
C GLY A 68 15.84 -7.62 -0.91
N GLN A 69 14.86 -7.17 -1.69
CA GLN A 69 14.34 -5.80 -1.67
C GLN A 69 12.81 -5.79 -1.65
N LEU A 70 12.22 -5.17 -0.63
CA LEU A 70 10.79 -4.98 -0.51
C LEU A 70 10.28 -3.93 -1.52
N PRO A 71 8.99 -4.02 -1.91
CA PRO A 71 8.30 -2.91 -2.56
C PRO A 71 8.38 -1.65 -1.68
N SER A 72 8.09 -0.50 -2.29
CA SER A 72 7.89 0.72 -1.52
C SER A 72 6.79 0.45 -0.49
N GLN A 73 6.92 1.04 0.69
CA GLN A 73 6.03 0.91 1.82
C GLN A 73 5.67 2.33 2.29
N THR A 74 4.37 2.60 2.31
CA THR A 74 3.83 3.87 2.79
C THR A 74 3.36 3.78 4.23
N ILE A 75 2.97 4.93 4.78
CA ILE A 75 2.39 5.07 6.10
C ILE A 75 1.22 4.11 6.25
N ALA A 76 1.20 3.39 7.38
CA ALA A 76 0.22 2.39 7.74
C ALA A 76 0.20 1.10 6.90
N GLU A 77 1.04 0.95 5.86
CA GLU A 77 1.24 -0.36 5.23
C GLU A 77 2.09 -1.26 6.14
N ARG A 78 1.74 -2.56 6.20
CA ARG A 78 2.46 -3.58 6.95
C ARG A 78 2.89 -4.67 5.97
N TYR A 79 4.09 -5.21 6.14
CA TYR A 79 4.59 -6.37 5.42
C TYR A 79 5.28 -7.31 6.41
N ASP A 80 4.88 -8.57 6.41
CA ASP A 80 5.48 -9.62 7.22
C ASP A 80 6.31 -10.53 6.32
N ILE A 81 7.57 -10.71 6.70
CA ILE A 81 8.52 -11.53 5.94
C ILE A 81 9.09 -12.66 6.78
N VAL A 82 9.40 -13.77 6.11
CA VAL A 82 10.18 -14.89 6.65
C VAL A 82 11.54 -14.89 5.97
N VAL A 83 12.61 -14.93 6.77
CA VAL A 83 13.99 -14.95 6.30
C VAL A 83 14.69 -16.21 6.80
N ASN A 84 15.00 -17.14 5.89
CA ASN A 84 15.69 -18.37 6.24
C ASN A 84 17.21 -18.19 6.19
N PHE A 85 17.81 -17.82 7.33
CA PHE A 85 19.26 -17.59 7.43
C PHE A 85 20.10 -18.79 7.01
N ALA A 86 19.71 -20.00 7.42
CA ALA A 86 20.44 -21.22 7.10
C ALA A 86 20.48 -21.48 5.58
N LYS A 87 19.36 -21.32 4.88
CA LYS A 87 19.27 -21.47 3.41
C LYS A 87 20.15 -20.47 2.67
N HIS A 88 20.36 -19.29 3.24
CA HIS A 88 21.19 -18.24 2.65
C HIS A 88 22.65 -18.26 3.12
N GLY A 89 23.07 -19.33 3.80
CA GLY A 89 24.46 -19.51 4.24
C GLY A 89 24.89 -18.55 5.34
N ILE A 90 23.94 -17.88 6.00
CA ILE A 90 24.18 -16.95 7.11
C ILE A 90 24.43 -17.78 8.38
N LYS A 91 25.55 -17.51 9.04
CA LYS A 91 26.07 -18.30 10.18
C LYS A 91 26.08 -17.48 11.46
N THR A 92 26.24 -18.18 12.59
CA THR A 92 26.46 -17.54 13.89
C THR A 92 27.66 -16.60 13.82
N GLY A 93 27.48 -15.37 14.32
CA GLY A 93 28.49 -14.32 14.27
C GLY A 93 28.33 -13.36 13.09
N ASP A 94 27.60 -13.75 12.05
CA ASP A 94 27.33 -12.87 10.91
C ASP A 94 26.46 -11.68 11.32
N LYS A 95 26.64 -10.59 10.57
CA LYS A 95 25.81 -9.39 10.69
C LYS A 95 24.92 -9.25 9.47
N VAL A 96 23.66 -8.95 9.72
CA VAL A 96 22.66 -8.68 8.69
C VAL A 96 22.07 -7.30 8.93
N TYR A 97 21.83 -6.55 7.86
CA TYR A 97 21.38 -5.17 7.92
C TYR A 97 20.09 -4.99 7.16
N PHE A 98 19.16 -4.22 7.73
CA PHE A 98 18.13 -3.56 6.94
C PHE A 98 18.64 -2.20 6.46
N VAL A 99 18.39 -1.90 5.19
CA VAL A 99 18.83 -0.71 4.48
C VAL A 99 17.62 -0.05 3.86
N ASN A 100 17.31 1.19 4.21
CA ASN A 100 16.34 1.97 3.44
C ASN A 100 17.00 2.43 2.14
N ILE A 101 16.36 2.14 1.01
CA ILE A 101 16.84 2.47 -0.34
C ILE A 101 16.00 3.57 -1.00
N MET A 102 14.97 4.10 -0.34
CA MET A 102 14.06 5.09 -0.92
C MET A 102 14.50 6.53 -0.65
N GLU A 103 14.93 7.23 -1.70
CA GLU A 103 15.21 8.67 -1.67
C GLU A 103 13.91 9.48 -1.76
N HIS A 104 13.77 10.51 -0.92
CA HIS A 104 12.73 11.52 -1.06
C HIS A 104 13.26 12.73 -1.83
N GLN A 105 12.46 13.23 -2.77
CA GLN A 105 12.79 14.45 -3.51
C GLN A 105 12.49 15.69 -2.68
N ASP A 106 11.26 15.76 -2.16
CA ASP A 106 10.71 16.87 -1.41
C ASP A 106 9.49 16.40 -0.59
N GLY A 107 8.64 17.35 -0.20
CA GLY A 107 7.38 17.05 0.50
C GLY A 107 6.34 16.33 -0.36
N LYS A 108 6.48 16.31 -1.70
CA LYS A 108 5.51 15.74 -2.62
C LYS A 108 5.60 14.24 -2.77
N GLY A 109 6.80 13.70 -2.72
CA GLY A 109 7.00 12.28 -2.87
C GLY A 109 8.46 11.84 -2.96
N THR A 110 8.61 10.58 -3.34
CA THR A 110 9.90 9.93 -3.55
C THR A 110 10.55 10.40 -4.85
N LYS A 111 11.88 10.35 -4.90
CA LYS A 111 12.64 10.55 -6.15
C LYS A 111 12.83 9.22 -6.88
N SER A 112 13.50 8.28 -6.23
CA SER A 112 13.78 6.94 -6.78
C SER A 112 14.34 6.00 -5.71
N LYS A 113 14.32 4.70 -6.00
CA LYS A 113 15.13 3.74 -5.25
C LYS A 113 16.60 3.90 -5.64
N VAL A 114 17.44 4.28 -4.68
CA VAL A 114 18.89 4.43 -4.88
C VAL A 114 19.50 3.03 -5.04
N PRO A 115 20.40 2.80 -6.00
CA PRO A 115 21.07 1.51 -6.15
C PRO A 115 21.73 1.05 -4.84
N LEU A 116 21.38 -0.15 -4.38
CA LEU A 116 21.84 -0.67 -3.09
C LEU A 116 23.38 -0.69 -2.96
N GLY A 117 24.09 -0.99 -4.06
CA GLY A 117 25.55 -0.93 -4.09
C GLY A 117 26.12 0.47 -3.88
N ASP A 118 25.44 1.53 -4.36
CA ASP A 118 25.87 2.92 -4.15
C ASP A 118 25.67 3.37 -2.70
N ILE A 119 24.64 2.85 -2.02
CA ILE A 119 24.41 3.08 -0.59
C ILE A 119 25.49 2.38 0.23
N LEU A 120 25.71 1.08 -0.02
CA LEU A 120 26.62 0.24 0.76
C LEU A 120 28.10 0.57 0.56
N SER A 121 28.47 1.07 -0.62
CA SER A 121 29.81 1.59 -0.91
C SER A 121 30.02 3.03 -0.44
N GLU A 122 29.03 3.65 0.19
CA GLU A 122 29.05 5.07 0.58
C GLU A 122 29.20 6.07 -0.59
N LYS A 123 29.00 5.63 -1.84
CA LYS A 123 28.94 6.53 -3.00
C LYS A 123 27.75 7.49 -2.92
N TYR A 124 26.67 7.09 -2.26
CA TYR A 124 25.49 7.92 -1.95
C TYR A 124 25.45 8.34 -0.47
N LYS A 125 26.60 8.67 0.13
CA LYS A 125 26.66 9.05 1.55
C LYS A 125 26.21 10.50 1.76
N PRO A 126 25.15 10.76 2.54
CA PRO A 126 24.72 12.11 2.88
C PRO A 126 25.77 12.78 3.77
N VAL A 127 26.15 14.01 3.44
CA VAL A 127 27.07 14.83 4.25
C VAL A 127 26.48 16.21 4.51
N VAL A 128 26.78 16.80 5.66
CA VAL A 128 26.35 18.16 5.98
C VAL A 128 27.38 19.15 5.45
N MET A 129 26.95 20.04 4.54
CA MET A 129 27.73 21.19 4.09
C MET A 129 26.90 22.46 4.29
N ASN A 130 27.45 23.46 4.99
CA ASN A 130 26.77 24.72 5.30
C ASN A 130 25.37 24.53 5.93
N GLY A 131 25.25 23.58 6.85
CA GLY A 131 23.98 23.28 7.55
C GLY A 131 22.93 22.57 6.71
N ARG A 132 23.26 22.09 5.50
CA ARG A 132 22.35 21.34 4.62
C ARG A 132 22.95 19.99 4.22
N TRP A 133 22.08 19.00 4.04
CA TRP A 133 22.46 17.70 3.50
C TRP A 133 22.74 17.81 2.00
N VAL A 134 23.88 17.27 1.57
CA VAL A 134 24.29 17.15 0.17
C VAL A 134 24.78 15.73 -0.11
N ASN A 135 24.89 15.38 -1.41
CA ASN A 135 25.37 14.08 -1.92
C ASN A 135 24.55 12.84 -1.54
N GLY A 136 23.48 13.00 -0.76
CA GLY A 136 22.55 11.94 -0.45
C GLY A 136 21.41 12.42 0.44
N ASP A 137 20.43 11.54 0.63
CA ASP A 137 19.33 11.70 1.56
C ASP A 137 19.68 11.04 2.91
N PRO A 138 19.67 11.77 4.05
CA PRO A 138 19.97 11.21 5.37
C PRO A 138 19.02 10.09 5.82
N GLY A 139 17.85 9.96 5.18
CA GLY A 139 16.93 8.84 5.42
C GLY A 139 17.31 7.56 4.67
N VAL A 140 18.27 7.60 3.75
CA VAL A 140 18.73 6.44 2.96
C VAL A 140 20.00 5.87 3.58
N GLY A 141 20.01 4.57 3.87
CA GLY A 141 21.13 3.92 4.54
C GLY A 141 20.72 2.76 5.45
N LYS A 142 21.71 2.15 6.09
CA LYS A 142 21.50 1.12 7.13
C LYS A 142 20.82 1.76 8.33
N PHE A 143 19.73 1.15 8.82
CA PHE A 143 19.02 1.63 10.02
C PHE A 143 18.83 0.56 11.11
N MET A 144 19.04 -0.72 10.78
CA MET A 144 18.99 -1.81 11.74
C MET A 144 20.10 -2.82 11.47
N GLU A 145 20.76 -3.29 12.54
CA GLU A 145 21.74 -4.38 12.54
C GLU A 145 21.18 -5.56 13.35
N MET A 146 21.22 -6.75 12.76
CA MET A 146 20.94 -8.02 13.41
C MET A 146 22.23 -8.84 13.52
N ARG A 147 22.50 -9.34 14.74
CA ARG A 147 23.67 -10.18 15.02
C ARG A 147 23.23 -11.62 15.20
N VAL A 148 23.65 -12.49 14.29
CA VAL A 148 23.18 -13.87 14.25
C VAL A 148 23.79 -14.67 15.41
N LYS A 149 22.95 -15.37 16.16
CA LYS A 149 23.34 -16.20 17.30
C LYS A 149 23.04 -17.67 17.02
N ALA A 150 23.76 -18.53 17.72
CA ALA A 150 23.50 -19.96 17.68
C ALA A 150 22.12 -20.24 18.30
N TYR A 151 21.36 -21.13 17.65
CA TYR A 151 20.12 -21.68 18.17
C TYR A 151 20.33 -23.19 18.31
N ALA A 152 20.19 -23.69 19.54
CA ALA A 152 20.44 -25.11 19.86
C ALA A 152 19.16 -25.97 19.77
N GLY A 153 18.01 -25.35 19.58
CA GLY A 153 16.73 -26.04 19.42
C GLY A 153 16.48 -26.49 17.99
N THR A 154 15.31 -27.09 17.78
CA THR A 154 14.78 -27.39 16.46
C THR A 154 13.86 -26.26 16.03
N ASP A 155 14.03 -25.79 14.79
CA ASP A 155 13.09 -24.86 14.18
C ASP A 155 11.87 -25.65 13.70
N LEU A 156 10.71 -25.37 14.28
CA LEU A 156 9.43 -26.01 13.96
C LEU A 156 8.55 -25.11 13.07
N SER A 157 9.08 -23.97 12.62
CA SER A 157 8.36 -23.09 11.71
C SER A 157 8.12 -23.78 10.36
N MET A 158 7.05 -23.35 9.69
CA MET A 158 6.72 -23.83 8.36
C MET A 158 7.68 -23.20 7.32
N ASP A 159 8.10 -23.99 6.34
CA ASP A 159 8.92 -23.47 5.23
C ASP A 159 8.02 -22.71 4.23
N PRO A 160 8.20 -21.39 4.04
CA PRO A 160 7.40 -20.60 3.10
C PRO A 160 7.55 -21.08 1.65
N VAL A 161 8.62 -21.82 1.32
CA VAL A 161 8.82 -22.40 -0.03
C VAL A 161 7.71 -23.38 -0.39
N ALA A 162 7.07 -24.05 0.58
CA ALA A 162 5.96 -24.96 0.31
C ALA A 162 4.68 -24.23 -0.17
N TYR A 163 4.62 -22.90 0.05
CA TYR A 163 3.47 -22.05 -0.21
C TYR A 163 3.72 -20.99 -1.29
N GLU A 164 4.82 -21.10 -2.04
CA GLU A 164 5.05 -20.22 -3.20
C GLU A 164 3.97 -20.44 -4.28
N PRO A 165 3.69 -19.44 -5.14
CA PRO A 165 2.69 -19.55 -6.20
C PRO A 165 2.84 -20.84 -7.03
N GLY A 166 1.73 -21.57 -7.19
CA GLY A 166 1.70 -22.88 -7.86
C GLY A 166 1.98 -24.09 -6.95
N LYS A 167 2.09 -23.90 -5.63
CA LYS A 167 2.23 -24.97 -4.63
C LYS A 167 1.00 -25.01 -3.69
N LEU A 168 1.19 -25.09 -2.37
CA LEU A 168 0.09 -25.10 -1.41
C LEU A 168 -0.43 -23.69 -1.15
N ASP A 169 -1.71 -23.61 -0.80
CA ASP A 169 -2.35 -22.36 -0.36
C ASP A 169 -2.16 -22.19 1.15
N MET A 170 -1.93 -20.95 1.59
CA MET A 170 -2.05 -20.54 2.99
C MET A 170 -3.50 -20.15 3.29
N ILE A 171 -3.90 -18.89 3.07
CA ILE A 171 -5.29 -18.43 3.22
C ILE A 171 -5.90 -18.17 1.84
N PRO A 172 -6.82 -19.02 1.35
CA PRO A 172 -7.42 -18.85 0.03
C PRO A 172 -8.11 -17.51 -0.13
N LEU A 173 -7.91 -16.86 -1.28
CA LEU A 173 -8.64 -15.65 -1.61
C LEU A 173 -9.99 -15.99 -2.25
N PRO A 174 -11.07 -15.25 -1.90
CA PRO A 174 -12.35 -15.44 -2.55
C PRO A 174 -12.39 -14.72 -3.90
N ILE A 175 -11.43 -14.98 -4.80
CA ILE A 175 -11.38 -14.41 -6.15
C ILE A 175 -11.07 -15.50 -7.19
N VAL A 176 -11.79 -15.45 -8.30
CA VAL A 176 -11.44 -16.16 -9.54
C VAL A 176 -11.13 -15.09 -10.57
N ARG A 177 -9.85 -14.94 -10.93
CA ARG A 177 -9.40 -13.92 -11.89
C ARG A 177 -9.75 -14.37 -13.32
N GLY A 178 -10.48 -13.52 -14.04
CA GLY A 178 -10.82 -13.69 -15.46
C GLY A 178 -9.80 -13.07 -16.41
N ALA A 179 -10.09 -13.06 -17.71
CA ALA A 179 -9.24 -12.43 -18.72
C ALA A 179 -9.13 -10.90 -18.51
N THR A 180 -10.24 -10.29 -18.11
CA THR A 180 -10.31 -8.91 -17.65
C THR A 180 -10.78 -8.82 -16.19
N THR A 181 -10.65 -7.63 -15.60
CA THR A 181 -11.24 -7.33 -14.30
C THR A 181 -12.74 -7.63 -14.27
N MET A 182 -13.47 -7.29 -15.34
CA MET A 182 -14.91 -7.51 -15.47
C MET A 182 -15.32 -8.98 -15.55
N ASP A 183 -14.45 -9.83 -16.08
CA ASP A 183 -14.68 -11.28 -16.19
C ASP A 183 -14.39 -12.03 -14.89
N SER A 184 -13.86 -11.34 -13.87
CA SER A 184 -13.49 -11.94 -12.59
C SER A 184 -14.72 -12.16 -11.70
N LEU A 185 -14.63 -13.13 -10.79
CA LEU A 185 -15.61 -13.35 -9.72
C LEU A 185 -14.96 -13.04 -8.37
N VAL A 186 -15.63 -12.27 -7.53
CA VAL A 186 -15.22 -12.04 -6.14
C VAL A 186 -16.33 -12.52 -5.21
N ASN A 187 -16.01 -13.37 -4.24
CA ASN A 187 -16.97 -14.07 -3.40
C ASN A 187 -18.08 -14.79 -4.22
N GLY A 188 -17.72 -15.34 -5.39
CA GLY A 188 -18.65 -15.99 -6.32
C GLY A 188 -19.58 -15.04 -7.09
N VAL A 189 -19.43 -13.73 -6.94
CA VAL A 189 -20.23 -12.71 -7.64
C VAL A 189 -19.40 -12.14 -8.80
N PRO A 190 -19.94 -12.10 -10.04
CA PRO A 190 -19.27 -11.44 -11.15
C PRO A 190 -18.98 -9.98 -10.82
N VAL A 191 -17.75 -9.52 -11.05
CA VAL A 191 -17.36 -8.11 -10.84
C VAL A 191 -18.23 -7.17 -11.68
N ALA A 192 -18.67 -7.61 -12.86
CA ALA A 192 -19.62 -6.87 -13.70
C ALA A 192 -20.98 -6.57 -13.01
N ASN A 193 -21.35 -7.33 -11.99
CA ASN A 193 -22.58 -7.12 -11.22
C ASN A 193 -22.36 -6.33 -9.92
N ALA A 194 -21.15 -5.83 -9.67
CA ALA A 194 -20.83 -5.05 -8.49
C ALA A 194 -21.38 -3.62 -8.56
N VAL A 195 -21.56 -3.00 -7.39
CA VAL A 195 -21.80 -1.57 -7.25
C VAL A 195 -20.45 -0.85 -7.35
N HIS A 196 -20.38 0.19 -8.17
CA HIS A 196 -19.12 0.85 -8.51
C HIS A 196 -19.03 2.26 -7.96
N HIS A 197 -17.91 2.58 -7.31
CA HIS A 197 -17.60 3.92 -6.85
C HIS A 197 -16.24 4.39 -7.39
N THR A 198 -16.08 5.70 -7.57
CA THR A 198 -14.81 6.35 -7.88
C THR A 198 -14.47 7.40 -6.83
N PHE A 199 -13.25 7.35 -6.30
CA PHE A 199 -12.72 8.32 -5.37
C PHE A 199 -11.42 8.92 -5.93
N GLU A 200 -11.41 10.23 -6.17
CA GLU A 200 -10.25 10.95 -6.68
C GLU A 200 -9.65 11.83 -5.59
N PHE A 201 -8.44 11.48 -5.16
CA PHE A 201 -7.65 12.20 -4.16
C PHE A 201 -6.89 13.33 -4.86
N LYS A 202 -7.20 14.59 -4.51
CA LYS A 202 -6.72 15.77 -5.21
C LYS A 202 -6.14 16.82 -4.27
N HIS A 203 -5.18 17.57 -4.81
CA HIS A 203 -4.76 18.85 -4.26
C HIS A 203 -5.42 19.99 -5.04
N SER A 204 -6.11 20.91 -4.35
CA SER A 204 -6.80 22.07 -4.93
C SER A 204 -5.93 22.90 -5.90
N GLY A 205 -4.63 23.03 -5.62
CA GLY A 205 -3.65 23.77 -6.44
C GLY A 205 -3.01 24.91 -5.67
N GLY A 206 -1.76 25.24 -6.00
CA GLY A 206 -0.91 26.17 -5.23
C GLY A 206 0.34 25.48 -4.66
N GLN A 207 1.36 26.25 -4.25
CA GLN A 207 2.50 25.71 -3.50
C GLN A 207 2.04 25.36 -2.08
N GLY A 208 2.33 24.13 -1.63
CA GLY A 208 1.80 23.55 -0.39
C GLY A 208 1.92 24.46 0.83
N GLY A 209 0.81 24.59 1.57
CA GLY A 209 0.64 25.40 2.76
C GLY A 209 -0.85 25.47 3.16
N HIS A 210 -1.15 26.08 4.30
CA HIS A 210 -2.50 26.20 4.89
C HIS A 210 -3.60 26.82 3.99
N GLY A 211 -3.25 27.31 2.79
CA GLY A 211 -4.19 27.90 1.82
C GLY A 211 -4.58 27.02 0.64
N ALA A 212 -4.03 25.80 0.53
CA ALA A 212 -4.34 24.87 -0.57
C ALA A 212 -4.84 23.52 -0.01
N PRO A 213 -6.17 23.34 0.13
CA PRO A 213 -6.72 22.15 0.76
C PRO A 213 -6.52 20.87 -0.03
N TRP A 214 -6.45 19.76 0.70
CA TRP A 214 -6.57 18.40 0.20
C TRP A 214 -8.03 18.00 0.13
N LEU A 215 -8.43 17.44 -1.00
CA LEU A 215 -9.82 17.20 -1.35
C LEU A 215 -10.02 15.77 -1.84
N VAL A 216 -11.22 15.24 -1.63
CA VAL A 216 -11.67 14.00 -2.25
C VAL A 216 -12.88 14.29 -3.12
N LYS A 217 -12.87 13.78 -4.35
CA LYS A 217 -14.01 13.83 -5.26
C LYS A 217 -14.59 12.43 -5.39
N THR A 218 -15.90 12.30 -5.20
CA THR A 218 -16.62 11.03 -5.25
C THR A 218 -17.57 11.00 -6.44
N ASP A 219 -17.57 9.89 -7.19
CA ASP A 219 -18.54 9.56 -8.25
C ASP A 219 -18.82 10.69 -9.25
N GLY A 220 -17.75 11.34 -9.72
CA GLY A 220 -17.86 12.42 -10.70
C GLY A 220 -18.36 13.76 -10.13
N GLY A 221 -18.72 13.81 -8.84
CA GLY A 221 -19.20 15.00 -8.13
C GLY A 221 -18.15 16.10 -7.90
N GLN A 222 -18.43 16.98 -6.92
CA GLN A 222 -17.50 18.03 -6.53
C GLN A 222 -16.36 17.46 -5.66
N ALA A 223 -15.19 18.11 -5.74
CA ALA A 223 -14.09 17.83 -4.82
C ALA A 223 -14.35 18.59 -3.52
N LEU A 224 -14.42 17.86 -2.41
CA LEU A 224 -14.83 18.40 -1.11
C LEU A 224 -13.72 18.23 -0.06
N LEU A 225 -13.74 19.14 0.91
CA LEU A 225 -13.05 18.97 2.19
C LEU A 225 -13.77 17.91 3.02
N ALA A 226 -13.08 17.39 4.04
CA ALA A 226 -13.71 16.57 5.05
C ALA A 226 -14.88 17.32 5.71
N ASP A 227 -16.08 16.74 5.59
CA ASP A 227 -17.28 17.16 6.28
C ASP A 227 -18.01 15.88 6.72
N PRO A 228 -18.09 15.59 8.03
CA PRO A 228 -18.70 14.35 8.52
C PRO A 228 -20.23 14.31 8.30
N HIS A 229 -20.85 15.43 7.90
CA HIS A 229 -22.26 15.46 7.48
C HIS A 229 -22.47 14.95 6.07
N ARG A 230 -21.41 14.76 5.27
CA ARG A 230 -21.51 14.33 3.87
C ARG A 230 -21.14 12.86 3.71
N ILE A 231 -22.07 12.09 3.14
CA ILE A 231 -21.99 10.62 3.12
C ILE A 231 -21.91 10.07 1.69
N SER A 232 -20.97 9.14 1.48
CA SER A 232 -21.09 8.06 0.48
C SER A 232 -21.72 6.84 1.16
N ALA A 233 -22.62 6.09 0.54
CA ALA A 233 -23.19 4.91 1.20
C ALA A 233 -23.09 3.68 0.31
N ILE A 234 -22.93 2.54 0.95
CA ILE A 234 -23.00 1.24 0.30
C ILE A 234 -24.15 0.42 0.89
N GLU A 235 -24.76 -0.42 0.07
CA GLU A 235 -25.70 -1.44 0.55
C GLU A 235 -24.93 -2.64 1.13
N GLU A 236 -25.27 -3.02 2.36
CA GLU A 236 -24.80 -4.26 3.00
C GLU A 236 -25.00 -5.46 2.06
N GLY A 237 -23.98 -6.31 2.01
CA GLY A 237 -24.02 -7.54 1.24
C GLY A 237 -23.89 -7.34 -0.27
N ALA A 238 -23.88 -6.12 -0.81
CA ALA A 238 -23.51 -5.91 -2.21
C ALA A 238 -21.98 -5.98 -2.38
N LEU A 239 -21.52 -6.59 -3.48
CA LEU A 239 -20.12 -6.51 -3.87
C LEU A 239 -19.82 -5.07 -4.29
N GLN A 240 -18.80 -4.47 -3.68
CA GLN A 240 -18.33 -3.13 -3.98
C GLN A 240 -17.08 -3.22 -4.83
N VAL A 241 -17.00 -2.38 -5.87
CA VAL A 241 -15.79 -2.15 -6.64
C VAL A 241 -15.45 -0.67 -6.58
N TRP A 242 -14.35 -0.33 -5.92
CA TRP A 242 -13.94 1.05 -5.73
C TRP A 242 -12.71 1.37 -6.58
N THR A 243 -12.81 2.43 -7.37
CA THR A 243 -11.70 2.96 -8.17
C THR A 243 -11.10 4.14 -7.43
N ILE A 244 -9.86 3.98 -6.95
CA ILE A 244 -9.12 5.02 -6.24
C ILE A 244 -8.14 5.67 -7.21
N LYS A 245 -8.20 6.99 -7.35
CA LYS A 245 -7.39 7.77 -8.30
C LYS A 245 -6.60 8.86 -7.59
N GLY A 246 -5.33 8.99 -7.97
CA GLY A 246 -4.45 10.07 -7.55
C GLY A 246 -4.27 11.12 -8.63
N GLY A 247 -3.59 12.22 -8.30
CA GLY A 247 -3.30 13.26 -9.27
C GLY A 247 -2.10 14.13 -8.89
N ARG A 248 -1.59 14.87 -9.89
CA ARG A 248 -0.60 15.96 -9.71
C ARG A 248 0.74 15.55 -9.06
N GLY A 249 1.11 14.27 -9.14
CA GLY A 249 2.42 13.77 -8.70
C GLY A 249 2.58 13.61 -7.19
N TRP A 250 1.49 13.67 -6.42
CA TRP A 250 1.50 13.39 -5.00
C TRP A 250 1.21 11.92 -4.73
N THR A 251 1.82 11.40 -3.66
CA THR A 251 1.52 10.05 -3.16
C THR A 251 0.43 10.11 -2.11
N HIS A 252 -0.58 9.26 -2.26
CA HIS A 252 -1.67 9.09 -1.30
C HIS A 252 -1.75 7.61 -0.87
N PRO A 253 -1.35 7.28 0.36
CA PRO A 253 -1.67 5.99 0.96
C PRO A 253 -3.11 6.01 1.44
N VAL A 254 -4.04 5.48 0.65
CA VAL A 254 -5.46 5.55 0.98
C VAL A 254 -5.83 4.39 1.91
N HIS A 255 -6.29 4.72 3.11
CA HIS A 255 -6.84 3.76 4.05
C HIS A 255 -8.36 3.73 3.94
N ILE A 256 -8.94 2.54 3.87
CA ILE A 256 -10.38 2.32 3.98
C ILE A 256 -10.60 1.55 5.27
N HIS A 257 -11.41 2.11 6.16
CA HIS A 257 -11.71 1.45 7.44
C HIS A 257 -12.54 0.18 7.21
N PHE A 258 -12.61 -0.64 8.26
CA PHE A 258 -13.50 -1.77 8.43
C PHE A 258 -13.21 -3.03 7.59
N GLU A 259 -13.13 -2.95 6.26
CA GLU A 259 -12.97 -4.14 5.41
C GLU A 259 -11.63 -4.19 4.67
N GLU A 260 -11.08 -5.39 4.52
CA GLU A 260 -9.91 -5.65 3.69
C GLU A 260 -10.36 -6.01 2.27
N GLY A 261 -9.94 -5.22 1.28
CA GLY A 261 -10.26 -5.44 -0.13
C GLY A 261 -9.19 -6.19 -0.91
N ILE A 262 -9.62 -6.84 -1.98
CA ILE A 262 -8.76 -7.49 -2.98
C ILE A 262 -8.46 -6.50 -4.09
N ILE A 263 -7.19 -6.33 -4.45
CA ILE A 263 -6.83 -5.51 -5.60
C ILE A 263 -7.14 -6.29 -6.87
N LEU A 264 -8.03 -5.72 -7.68
CA LEU A 264 -8.41 -6.24 -8.98
C LEU A 264 -7.40 -5.84 -10.04
N SER A 265 -7.07 -4.55 -10.10
CA SER A 265 -6.13 -3.99 -11.06
C SER A 265 -5.33 -2.82 -10.48
N ARG A 266 -4.12 -2.63 -11.00
CA ARG A 266 -3.27 -1.48 -10.72
C ARG A 266 -2.82 -0.87 -12.04
N GLY A 267 -3.22 0.37 -12.31
CA GLY A 267 -2.90 1.01 -13.59
C GLY A 267 -3.49 0.28 -14.81
N GLY A 268 -4.59 -0.45 -14.63
CA GLY A 268 -5.19 -1.27 -15.68
C GLY A 268 -4.49 -2.58 -15.98
N LYS A 269 -3.53 -2.99 -15.15
CA LYS A 269 -2.82 -4.26 -15.26
C LYS A 269 -3.11 -5.13 -14.04
N ALA A 270 -2.76 -6.41 -14.13
CA ALA A 270 -2.74 -7.28 -12.97
C ALA A 270 -1.88 -6.67 -11.85
N PRO A 271 -2.31 -6.76 -10.58
CA PRO A 271 -1.49 -6.33 -9.46
C PRO A 271 -0.20 -7.15 -9.42
N PRO A 272 0.89 -6.57 -8.89
CA PRO A 272 2.11 -7.33 -8.63
C PRO A 272 1.85 -8.45 -7.61
N GLU A 273 2.75 -9.43 -7.58
CA GLU A 273 2.55 -10.68 -6.84
C GLU A 273 2.28 -10.48 -5.35
N TRP A 274 2.92 -9.50 -4.68
CA TRP A 274 2.65 -9.23 -3.25
C TRP A 274 1.29 -8.55 -2.96
N GLU A 275 0.62 -8.02 -3.97
CA GLU A 275 -0.74 -7.47 -3.87
C GLU A 275 -1.78 -8.43 -4.43
N LYS A 276 -1.40 -9.26 -5.41
CA LYS A 276 -2.26 -10.21 -6.10
C LYS A 276 -2.82 -11.30 -5.19
N TRP A 277 -2.00 -11.78 -4.27
CA TRP A 277 -2.30 -12.87 -3.33
C TRP A 277 -2.78 -12.37 -1.97
N ALA A 278 -3.19 -11.11 -1.87
CA ALA A 278 -3.56 -10.50 -0.61
C ALA A 278 -4.90 -9.78 -0.63
N ARG A 279 -5.50 -9.69 0.56
CA ARG A 279 -6.42 -8.60 0.92
C ARG A 279 -5.62 -7.50 1.58
N LYS A 280 -6.05 -6.24 1.46
CA LYS A 280 -5.35 -5.05 1.99
C LYS A 280 -6.35 -4.05 2.53
N ASP A 281 -5.93 -3.22 3.49
CA ASP A 281 -6.69 -2.06 3.97
C ASP A 281 -6.00 -0.72 3.61
N MET A 282 -4.78 -0.79 3.06
CA MET A 282 -4.01 0.34 2.56
C MET A 282 -3.79 0.23 1.05
N TYR A 283 -4.12 1.30 0.32
CA TYR A 283 -4.03 1.38 -1.13
C TYR A 283 -3.19 2.59 -1.54
N ARG A 284 -1.90 2.36 -1.76
CA ARG A 284 -1.02 3.41 -2.29
C ARG A 284 -1.36 3.72 -3.74
N ILE A 285 -1.53 5.02 -4.03
CA ILE A 285 -1.51 5.62 -5.36
C ILE A 285 -0.46 6.74 -5.40
N GLY A 286 0.35 6.81 -6.45
CA GLY A 286 1.47 7.75 -6.51
C GLY A 286 2.40 7.53 -7.70
N PRO A 287 3.45 8.37 -7.83
CA PRO A 287 4.40 8.34 -8.94
C PRO A 287 5.54 7.33 -8.76
N GLU A 288 5.58 6.56 -7.67
CA GLU A 288 6.61 5.54 -7.46
C GLU A 288 6.63 4.50 -8.59
N ASN A 289 7.79 3.95 -8.92
CA ASN A 289 7.93 2.94 -9.98
C ASN A 289 7.08 1.68 -9.75
N ASP A 290 6.77 1.39 -8.49
CA ASP A 290 5.93 0.26 -8.06
C ASP A 290 4.54 0.71 -7.57
N SER A 291 4.09 1.85 -8.08
CA SER A 291 2.79 2.44 -7.82
C SER A 291 2.20 3.00 -9.11
N THR A 292 0.92 3.36 -9.07
CA THR A 292 0.21 3.96 -10.20
C THR A 292 -0.74 5.02 -9.69
N GLY A 293 -1.22 5.89 -10.59
CA GLY A 293 -2.24 6.89 -10.26
C GLY A 293 -3.67 6.34 -10.16
N ILE A 294 -3.88 5.03 -10.38
CA ILE A 294 -5.19 4.40 -10.36
C ILE A 294 -5.10 2.95 -9.88
N ILE A 295 -6.00 2.56 -8.99
CA ILE A 295 -6.16 1.20 -8.48
C ILE A 295 -7.65 0.87 -8.36
N GLU A 296 -8.00 -0.38 -8.64
CA GLU A 296 -9.36 -0.89 -8.55
C GLU A 296 -9.39 -2.03 -7.54
N ILE A 297 -10.27 -1.92 -6.55
CA ILE A 297 -10.36 -2.85 -5.44
C ILE A 297 -11.77 -3.42 -5.34
N ALA A 298 -11.90 -4.63 -4.82
CA ALA A 298 -13.18 -5.25 -4.51
C ALA A 298 -13.26 -5.69 -3.06
N PHE A 299 -14.39 -5.40 -2.43
CA PHE A 299 -14.67 -5.86 -1.07
C PHE A 299 -16.17 -5.97 -0.83
N ARG A 300 -16.56 -6.56 0.30
CA ARG A 300 -17.97 -6.79 0.63
C ARG A 300 -18.18 -6.72 2.14
N VAL A 301 -18.89 -5.68 2.58
CA VAL A 301 -19.35 -5.57 3.98
C VAL A 301 -20.59 -6.45 4.18
N ARG A 302 -20.54 -7.37 5.16
CA ARG A 302 -21.60 -8.37 5.38
C ARG A 302 -22.29 -8.32 6.73
N ASP A 303 -21.58 -7.86 7.77
CA ASP A 303 -21.98 -8.18 9.16
C ASP A 303 -22.16 -6.94 10.05
N PHE A 304 -21.42 -5.85 9.79
CA PHE A 304 -21.46 -4.66 10.65
C PHE A 304 -21.79 -3.40 9.85
N LEU A 305 -23.03 -2.97 10.01
CA LEU A 305 -23.52 -1.66 9.58
C LEU A 305 -22.93 -0.57 10.45
N GLY A 306 -22.77 0.63 9.90
CA GLY A 306 -22.28 1.78 10.65
C GLY A 306 -21.61 2.83 9.79
N GLU A 307 -21.12 3.86 10.46
CA GLU A 307 -20.32 4.94 9.89
C GLU A 307 -18.84 4.57 9.89
N TYR A 308 -18.21 4.66 8.72
CA TYR A 308 -16.79 4.42 8.54
C TYR A 308 -16.17 5.58 7.80
N VAL A 309 -14.84 5.61 7.76
CA VAL A 309 -14.10 6.61 6.99
C VAL A 309 -13.16 5.95 6.00
N GLN A 310 -12.84 6.71 4.98
CA GLN A 310 -11.65 6.48 4.18
C GLN A 310 -10.87 7.79 4.07
N HIS A 311 -9.56 7.70 4.09
CA HIS A 311 -8.70 8.88 4.11
C HIS A 311 -7.31 8.59 3.57
N CYS A 312 -6.60 9.65 3.19
CA CYS A 312 -5.19 9.55 2.87
C CYS A 312 -4.39 9.53 4.18
N HIS A 313 -3.70 8.42 4.47
CA HIS A 313 -2.93 8.19 5.68
C HIS A 313 -1.57 8.94 5.73
N ASN A 314 -1.30 9.81 4.75
CA ASN A 314 -0.33 10.87 4.95
C ASN A 314 -0.99 11.90 5.89
N THR A 315 -0.57 11.91 7.15
CA THR A 315 -1.23 12.69 8.23
C THR A 315 -1.36 14.18 7.90
N THR A 316 -0.40 14.76 7.18
CA THR A 316 -0.52 16.16 6.73
C THR A 316 -1.66 16.36 5.73
N HIS A 317 -1.88 15.38 4.84
CA HIS A 317 -3.00 15.43 3.89
C HIS A 317 -4.33 15.18 4.63
N GLU A 318 -4.35 14.19 5.52
CA GLU A 318 -5.49 13.83 6.37
C GLU A 318 -6.04 15.02 7.16
N ASP A 319 -5.15 15.76 7.84
CA ASP A 319 -5.54 16.86 8.73
C ASP A 319 -5.98 18.14 8.00
N HIS A 320 -5.81 18.23 6.67
CA HIS A 320 -6.02 19.48 5.91
C HIS A 320 -6.84 19.40 4.58
N ALA A 321 -7.93 18.65 4.40
CA ALA A 321 -8.50 17.58 5.20
C ALA A 321 -9.00 16.48 4.24
N MET A 322 -8.16 15.48 3.99
CA MET A 322 -8.32 14.48 2.93
C MET A 322 -9.03 13.21 3.44
N LEU A 323 -10.29 13.36 3.79
CA LEU A 323 -11.11 12.33 4.42
C LEU A 323 -12.54 12.38 3.90
N VAL A 324 -13.17 11.20 3.76
CA VAL A 324 -14.58 11.03 3.43
C VAL A 324 -15.20 10.00 4.36
N ARG A 325 -16.38 10.31 4.90
CA ARG A 325 -17.24 9.34 5.57
C ARG A 325 -17.97 8.48 4.54
N TRP A 326 -18.00 7.18 4.77
CA TRP A 326 -18.88 6.27 4.06
C TRP A 326 -19.63 5.37 5.03
N ASP A 327 -20.88 5.07 4.70
CA ASP A 327 -21.75 4.29 5.58
C ASP A 327 -22.06 2.94 4.96
N SER A 328 -22.02 1.89 5.78
CA SER A 328 -22.64 0.61 5.45
C SER A 328 -24.06 0.59 6.01
N VAL A 329 -25.05 0.54 5.13
CA VAL A 329 -26.47 0.58 5.50
C VAL A 329 -27.23 -0.62 4.94
N LYS A 330 -28.33 -1.00 5.60
CA LYS A 330 -29.27 -1.95 5.00
C LYS A 330 -29.85 -1.36 3.73
N LYS A 331 -30.13 -2.21 2.76
CA LYS A 331 -30.86 -1.83 1.55
C LYS A 331 -32.15 -1.09 1.91
N GLY A 332 -32.28 0.13 1.39
CA GLY A 332 -33.45 0.99 1.61
C GLY A 332 -33.53 1.67 2.98
N ALA A 333 -32.50 1.57 3.82
CA ALA A 333 -32.43 2.32 5.07
C ALA A 333 -32.18 3.83 4.83
N ALA A 334 -32.58 4.64 5.80
CA ALA A 334 -32.21 6.05 5.86
C ALA A 334 -30.71 6.19 6.21
N LEU A 335 -30.17 7.38 5.96
CA LEU A 335 -28.81 7.72 6.38
C LEU A 335 -28.72 7.76 7.91
N LEU A 336 -27.57 7.37 8.43
CA LEU A 336 -27.27 7.49 9.85
C LEU A 336 -26.92 8.94 10.16
N ASP A 337 -27.46 9.51 11.24
CA ASP A 337 -27.12 10.87 11.67
C ASP A 337 -25.64 10.99 12.04
N THR A 338 -25.05 12.16 11.81
CA THR A 338 -23.63 12.42 12.07
C THR A 338 -23.37 12.57 13.56
N PRO A 339 -22.50 11.73 14.15
CA PRO A 339 -22.07 11.91 15.53
C PRO A 339 -21.14 13.12 15.63
N MET A 340 -21.53 14.11 16.43
CA MET A 340 -20.77 15.33 16.68
C MET A 340 -20.24 15.34 18.13
N PRO A 341 -18.92 15.14 18.32
CA PRO A 341 -18.34 15.13 19.66
C PRO A 341 -18.30 16.55 20.24
N THR A 342 -18.64 16.63 21.53
CA THR A 342 -18.53 17.83 22.37
C THR A 342 -17.82 17.47 23.66
N PHE A 343 -17.53 18.49 24.48
CA PHE A 343 -16.93 18.26 25.80
C PHE A 343 -17.80 17.37 26.70
N ASP A 344 -19.12 17.49 26.61
CA ASP A 344 -20.07 16.82 27.51
C ASP A 344 -20.67 15.53 26.93
N GLY A 345 -20.24 15.11 25.73
CA GLY A 345 -20.75 13.90 25.07
C GLY A 345 -20.90 14.07 23.56
N VAL A 346 -21.74 13.23 22.95
CA VAL A 346 -21.99 13.22 21.51
C VAL A 346 -23.44 13.61 21.26
N PHE A 347 -23.67 14.54 20.35
CA PHE A 347 -25.00 14.79 19.77
C PHE A 347 -25.03 14.35 18.31
N PHE A 348 -26.21 14.31 17.71
CA PHE A 348 -26.41 13.81 16.35
C PHE A 348 -27.03 14.90 15.48
N ASP A 349 -26.35 15.23 14.39
CA ASP A 349 -26.85 16.15 13.36
C ASP A 349 -27.32 15.37 12.13
N PRO A 350 -28.31 15.88 11.37
CA PRO A 350 -28.72 15.24 10.12
C PRO A 350 -27.55 15.10 9.15
N SER A 351 -27.52 13.97 8.46
CA SER A 351 -26.55 13.75 7.39
C SER A 351 -27.15 13.94 5.99
N PHE A 352 -26.27 14.18 5.02
CA PHE A 352 -26.62 14.56 3.66
C PHE A 352 -25.80 13.77 2.63
N PRO A 353 -26.37 13.38 1.48
CA PRO A 353 -25.63 12.74 0.40
C PRO A 353 -24.48 13.60 -0.16
N LEU A 354 -23.46 12.95 -0.72
CA LEU A 354 -22.35 13.63 -1.40
C LEU A 354 -22.77 14.40 -2.68
N THR A 355 -23.86 13.99 -3.35
CA THR A 355 -24.46 14.70 -4.49
C THR A 355 -25.64 15.55 -4.04
N GLY A 356 -25.60 16.85 -4.34
CA GLY A 356 -26.73 17.76 -4.10
C GLY A 356 -26.43 18.86 -3.07
N GLY A 357 -27.46 19.67 -2.80
CA GLY A 357 -27.47 20.61 -1.68
C GLY A 357 -27.82 19.90 -0.36
N PHE A 358 -27.92 20.64 0.74
CA PHE A 358 -28.35 20.12 2.04
C PHE A 358 -29.87 19.84 2.05
N ASN A 359 -30.33 18.80 1.35
CA ASN A 359 -31.73 18.41 1.31
C ASN A 359 -31.91 17.04 1.98
N SER A 360 -32.73 16.97 3.02
CA SER A 360 -32.97 15.76 3.83
C SER A 360 -33.75 14.66 3.10
N ASN A 361 -34.27 14.94 1.89
CA ASN A 361 -35.01 13.98 1.08
C ASN A 361 -34.15 13.29 0.00
N ASP A 362 -32.89 13.69 -0.15
CA ASP A 362 -31.99 13.09 -1.12
C ASP A 362 -31.49 11.73 -0.58
N LYS A 363 -31.50 10.70 -1.44
CA LYS A 363 -30.96 9.37 -1.10
C LYS A 363 -29.44 9.39 -1.33
N ALA A 364 -28.68 8.63 -0.54
CA ALA A 364 -27.25 8.46 -0.81
C ALA A 364 -27.02 7.92 -2.22
N ILE A 365 -25.87 8.27 -2.78
CA ILE A 365 -25.37 7.68 -4.02
C ILE A 365 -25.10 6.20 -3.73
N ILE A 366 -25.94 5.34 -4.28
CA ILE A 366 -25.69 3.91 -4.38
C ILE A 366 -25.06 3.74 -5.77
N GLY A 367 -23.72 3.76 -5.85
CA GLY A 367 -22.98 4.11 -7.06
C GLY A 367 -23.24 3.28 -8.32
N ASP A 368 -22.89 3.81 -9.50
CA ASP A 368 -22.98 3.13 -10.80
C ASP A 368 -22.27 3.83 -11.98
N GLY A 369 -21.32 4.75 -11.75
CA GLY A 369 -20.91 5.64 -12.84
C GLY A 369 -20.03 5.05 -13.94
N ILE A 370 -18.87 4.51 -13.58
CA ILE A 370 -17.91 3.95 -14.54
C ILE A 370 -17.18 2.83 -13.83
N GLY A 371 -17.64 1.59 -14.03
CA GLY A 371 -16.88 0.41 -13.64
C GLY A 371 -15.51 0.38 -14.30
N PRO A 372 -14.59 -0.51 -13.86
CA PRO A 372 -13.22 -0.53 -14.31
C PRO A 372 -13.12 -0.51 -15.83
N ASN A 373 -12.58 0.59 -16.36
CA ASN A 373 -12.57 0.91 -17.79
C ASN A 373 -11.17 0.65 -18.35
N VAL A 374 -10.62 -0.52 -18.03
CA VAL A 374 -9.27 -0.86 -18.43
C VAL A 374 -9.24 -2.30 -18.93
N ASN A 375 -9.18 -2.43 -20.25
CA ASN A 375 -8.72 -3.63 -20.91
C ASN A 375 -7.31 -3.94 -20.37
N THR A 376 -7.19 -5.00 -19.59
CA THR A 376 -5.90 -5.61 -19.29
C THR A 376 -5.27 -6.01 -20.63
N PRO A 377 -4.08 -5.50 -21.00
CA PRO A 377 -3.35 -6.11 -22.11
C PRO A 377 -2.97 -7.53 -21.66
N ASN A 378 -3.31 -8.52 -22.50
CA ASN A 378 -2.82 -9.89 -22.40
C ASN A 378 -1.30 -9.95 -22.30
#